data_AF-A0A4Y2MH95-F1
#
_entry.id   AF-A0A4Y2MH95-F1
#
_cell.length_a   1.000
_cell.length_b   1.000
_cell.length_c   1.000
_cell.angle_alpha   90.00
_cell.angle_beta   90.00
_cell.angle_gamma   90.00
#
_symmetry.space_group_name_H-M   'P 1'
#
loop_
_entity.id
_entity.type
_entity.pdbx_description
1 polymer ?
#
loop_
_entity_poly.entity_id
_entity_poly.type
_entity_poly.pdbx_seq_one_letter_code
_entity_poly.pdbx_strand_id
1 'polypeptide(L)'
;MEWRGAIVNDRPEVLLSSFPGLKYVGMKKHTCAFCTSPSGLPYIDRVSPTVTVAVAGNGKGAKFSDEVGRIAAHLCLTGRWDSELSQGLFEAAFQ
;
A
#
# COMPACT_ATOMS: atom_id res chain seq x y z
N MET A 1 -17.91 12.74 5.18
CA MET A 1 -16.80 11.83 4.82
C MET A 1 -16.79 10.72 5.84
N GLU A 2 -17.48 9.62 5.54
CA GLU A 2 -17.67 8.50 6.46
C GLU A 2 -16.50 7.54 6.29
N TRP A 3 -15.61 7.48 7.29
CA TRP A 3 -14.48 6.55 7.31
C TRP A 3 -15.02 5.12 7.43
N ARG A 4 -15.25 4.45 6.29
CA ARG A 4 -15.52 3.00 6.20
C ARG A 4 -14.22 2.21 6.33
N GLY A 5 -13.46 2.45 7.40
CA GLY A 5 -12.36 1.54 7.74
C GLY A 5 -12.96 0.15 7.93
N ALA A 6 -12.48 -0.84 7.18
CA ALA A 6 -12.82 -2.22 7.48
C ALA A 6 -12.34 -2.49 8.91
N ILE A 7 -13.27 -2.57 9.87
CA ILE A 7 -12.95 -3.19 11.15
C ILE A 7 -12.63 -4.63 10.81
N VAL A 8 -11.34 -4.93 10.72
CA VAL A 8 -10.88 -6.31 10.66
C VAL A 8 -11.30 -6.90 12.00
N ASN A 9 -12.33 -7.75 11.98
CA ASN A 9 -12.69 -8.56 13.13
C ASN A 9 -11.52 -9.53 13.33
N ASP A 10 -10.52 -9.07 14.09
CA ASP A 10 -9.29 -9.79 14.39
C ASP A 10 -9.62 -10.91 15.36
N ARG A 11 -10.11 -12.00 14.77
CA ARG A 11 -10.64 -13.20 15.39
C ARG A 11 -9.51 -14.20 15.57
N PRO A 12 -8.85 -14.23 16.74
CA PRO A 12 -7.75 -15.18 16.98
C PRO A 12 -8.19 -16.63 16.80
N GLU A 13 -9.50 -16.90 16.87
CA GLU A 13 -10.11 -18.19 16.58
C GLU A 13 -9.81 -18.67 15.16
N VAL A 14 -9.72 -17.77 14.17
CA VAL A 14 -9.37 -18.11 12.78
C VAL A 14 -7.92 -18.57 12.71
N LEU A 15 -7.00 -17.85 13.38
CA LEU A 15 -5.59 -18.23 13.43
C LEU A 15 -5.42 -19.58 14.13
N LEU A 16 -6.02 -19.76 15.31
CA LEU A 16 -5.87 -20.98 16.10
C LEU A 16 -6.55 -22.20 15.45
N SER A 17 -7.68 -22.01 14.75
CA SER A 17 -8.31 -23.09 13.99
C SER A 17 -7.51 -23.49 12.74
N SER A 18 -6.77 -22.55 12.14
CA SER A 18 -5.88 -22.82 10.99
C SER A 18 -4.61 -23.58 11.38
N PHE A 19 -4.18 -23.47 12.64
CA PHE A 19 -2.95 -24.10 13.14
C PHE A 19 -3.24 -24.93 14.42
N PRO A 20 -3.94 -26.07 14.29
CA PRO A 20 -4.27 -26.91 15.44
C PRO A 20 -3.00 -27.39 16.13
N GLY A 21 -2.91 -27.18 17.44
CA GLY A 21 -1.73 -27.56 18.25
C GLY A 21 -0.61 -26.51 18.31
N LEU A 22 -0.80 -25.32 17.75
CA LEU A 22 0.17 -24.22 17.88
C LEU A 22 0.33 -23.83 19.36
N LYS A 23 1.53 -24.04 19.90
CA LYS A 23 1.92 -23.54 21.22
C LYS A 23 2.44 -22.11 21.07
N TYR A 24 1.86 -21.16 21.79
CA TYR A 24 2.27 -19.75 21.76
C TYR A 24 2.48 -19.23 23.19
N VAL A 25 3.42 -18.29 23.34
CA VAL A 25 3.77 -17.68 24.64
C VAL A 25 2.91 -16.45 24.96
N GLY A 26 2.30 -15.85 23.94
CA GLY A 26 1.43 -14.70 24.06
C GLY A 26 0.93 -14.23 22.70
N MET A 27 -0.15 -13.45 22.69
CA MET A 27 -0.72 -12.87 21.48
C MET A 27 -0.93 -11.38 21.70
N LYS A 28 -0.50 -10.57 20.73
CA LYS A 28 -0.68 -9.12 20.75
C LYS A 28 -1.29 -8.68 19.43
N LYS A 29 -2.25 -7.75 19.52
CA LYS A 29 -2.91 -7.14 18.36
C LYS A 29 -2.34 -5.75 18.12
N HIS A 30 -2.20 -5.39 16.86
CA HIS A 30 -1.75 -4.07 16.42
C HIS A 30 -2.71 -3.53 15.37
N THR A 31 -3.15 -2.29 15.53
CA THR A 31 -3.94 -1.60 14.51
C THR A 31 -3.00 -1.08 13.43
N CYS A 32 -3.31 -1.41 12.17
CA CYS A 32 -2.63 -0.87 10.99
C CYS A 32 -3.56 0.09 10.24
N ALA A 33 -2.99 1.02 9.49
CA ALA A 33 -3.71 1.92 8.60
C ALA A 33 -3.10 1.85 7.19
N PHE A 34 -3.94 1.96 6.17
CA PHE A 34 -3.52 2.06 4.77
C PHE A 34 -4.49 2.95 4.00
N CYS A 35 -4.01 3.50 2.89
CA CYS A 35 -4.83 4.27 1.96
C CYS A 35 -5.21 3.41 0.74
N THR A 36 -6.39 3.67 0.20
CA THR A 36 -6.91 3.04 -1.02
C THR A 36 -6.95 4.05 -2.16
N SER A 37 -6.80 3.58 -3.40
CA SER A 37 -7.04 4.33 -4.62
C SER A 37 -8.20 3.70 -5.41
N PRO A 38 -8.93 4.45 -6.26
CA PRO A 38 -9.99 3.88 -7.10
C PRO A 38 -9.49 2.83 -8.10
N SER A 39 -8.24 2.95 -8.57
CA SER A 39 -7.63 1.97 -9.49
C SER A 39 -7.23 0.66 -8.79
N GLY A 40 -7.13 0.65 -7.46
CA GLY A 40 -6.55 -0.47 -6.70
C GLY A 40 -5.04 -0.64 -6.89
N LEU A 41 -4.38 0.27 -7.62
CA LEU A 41 -2.93 0.35 -7.82
C LEU A 41 -2.35 1.54 -7.05
N PRO A 42 -1.08 1.50 -6.60
CA PRO A 42 -0.48 2.65 -5.93
C PRO A 42 -0.42 3.85 -6.87
N TYR A 43 -0.42 5.06 -6.31
CA TYR A 43 -0.09 6.24 -7.09
C TYR A 43 1.43 6.43 -7.07
N ILE A 44 2.02 6.56 -8.25
CA ILE A 44 3.42 6.88 -8.49
C ILE A 44 3.45 7.98 -9.55
N ASP A 45 3.47 9.23 -9.09
CA ASP A 45 3.22 10.35 -9.98
C ASP A 45 3.98 11.60 -9.57
N ARG A 46 4.35 12.42 -10.55
CA ARG A 46 4.94 13.74 -10.36
C ARG A 46 3.87 14.81 -10.55
N VAL A 47 3.11 15.02 -9.49
CA VAL A 47 1.95 15.93 -9.46
C VAL A 47 2.34 17.41 -9.58
N SER A 48 3.62 17.75 -9.38
CA SER A 48 4.18 19.06 -9.70
C SER A 48 5.70 18.98 -9.97
N PRO A 49 6.35 20.03 -10.49
CA PRO A 49 7.80 20.05 -10.66
C PRO A 49 8.59 19.78 -9.37
N THR A 50 8.00 19.96 -8.19
CA THR A 50 8.69 19.79 -6.89
C THR A 50 8.05 18.72 -6.01
N VAL A 51 6.99 18.05 -6.46
CA VAL A 51 6.26 17.05 -5.66
C VAL A 51 6.09 15.78 -6.48
N THR A 52 6.62 14.68 -5.94
CA THR A 52 6.39 13.33 -6.43
C THR A 52 5.76 12.51 -5.32
N VAL A 53 4.74 11.71 -5.65
CA VAL A 53 3.98 10.90 -4.71
C VAL A 53 4.22 9.42 -4.97
N ALA A 54 4.27 8.64 -3.89
CA ALA A 54 4.32 7.19 -3.88
C ALA A 54 3.40 6.70 -2.75
N VAL A 55 2.09 6.64 -3.01
CA VAL A 55 1.06 6.50 -1.97
C VAL A 55 -0.01 5.46 -2.35
N ALA A 56 -0.98 5.24 -1.46
CA ALA A 56 -2.10 4.33 -1.66
C ALA A 56 -1.67 2.89 -1.97
N GLY A 57 -0.93 2.25 -1.06
CA GLY A 57 -0.50 0.86 -1.20
C GLY A 57 -1.63 -0.19 -1.16
N ASN A 58 -2.90 0.21 -1.03
CA ASN A 58 -4.08 -0.66 -1.14
C ASN A 58 -4.02 -1.92 -0.24
N GLY A 59 -3.50 -1.77 0.99
CA GLY A 59 -3.34 -2.87 1.95
C GLY A 59 -2.28 -3.93 1.57
N LYS A 60 -1.51 -3.67 0.50
CA LYS A 60 -0.52 -4.61 -0.07
C LYS A 60 0.86 -3.99 -0.24
N GLY A 61 1.01 -2.68 0.04
CA GLY A 61 2.19 -1.87 -0.22
C GLY A 61 3.52 -2.43 0.26
N ALA A 62 3.53 -3.08 1.44
CA ALA A 62 4.76 -3.54 2.07
C ALA A 62 5.57 -4.53 1.22
N LYS A 63 4.92 -5.35 0.37
CA LYS A 63 5.64 -6.37 -0.42
C LYS A 63 6.36 -5.81 -1.65
N PHE A 64 5.98 -4.62 -2.08
CA PHE A 64 6.48 -4.00 -3.31
C PHE A 64 7.01 -2.58 -3.06
N SER A 65 7.27 -2.23 -1.79
CA SER A 65 7.75 -0.90 -1.39
C SER A 65 9.07 -0.54 -2.04
N ASP A 66 9.95 -1.52 -2.23
CA ASP A 66 11.30 -1.28 -2.75
C ASP A 66 11.23 -0.83 -4.20
N GLU A 67 10.45 -1.54 -5.04
CA GLU A 67 10.30 -1.20 -6.45
C GLU A 67 9.50 0.10 -6.65
N VAL A 68 8.42 0.30 -5.87
CA VAL A 68 7.67 1.56 -5.90
C VAL A 68 8.54 2.74 -5.48
N GLY A 69 9.35 2.57 -4.43
CA GLY A 69 10.28 3.59 -3.96
C GLY A 69 11.36 3.90 -5.00
N ARG A 70 11.92 2.88 -5.66
CA ARG A 70 12.91 3.03 -6.74
C ARG A 70 12.34 3.83 -7.91
N ILE A 71 11.17 3.46 -8.41
CA ILE A 71 10.49 4.17 -9.52
C ILE A 71 10.19 5.62 -9.13
N ALA A 72 9.60 5.83 -7.95
CA ALA A 72 9.24 7.17 -7.48
C ALA A 72 10.47 8.08 -7.29
N ALA A 73 11.56 7.55 -6.73
CA ALA A 73 12.81 8.28 -6.56
C ALA A 73 13.42 8.65 -7.93
N HIS A 74 13.43 7.74 -8.90
CA HIS A 74 13.91 8.01 -10.25
C HIS A 74 13.06 9.10 -10.94
N LEU A 75 11.74 8.99 -10.83
CA LEU A 75 10.80 9.97 -11.37
C LEU A 75 10.98 11.35 -10.72
N CYS A 76 11.23 11.39 -9.40
CA CYS A 76 11.51 12.61 -8.65
C CYS A 76 12.83 13.29 -9.07
N LEU A 77 13.89 12.52 -9.29
CA LEU A 77 15.20 13.06 -9.66
C LEU A 77 15.29 13.47 -11.13
N THR A 78 14.66 12.71 -12.03
CA THR A 78 14.89 12.84 -13.48
C THR A 78 13.69 13.36 -14.25
N GLY A 79 12.49 13.30 -13.67
CA GLY A 79 11.24 13.56 -14.39
C GLY A 79 10.87 12.48 -15.42
N ARG A 80 11.58 11.34 -15.43
CA ARG A 80 11.36 10.25 -16.38
C ARG A 80 10.82 9.02 -15.67
N TRP A 81 9.99 8.27 -16.38
CA TRP A 81 9.51 6.97 -15.94
C TRP A 81 10.54 5.88 -16.23
N ASP A 82 10.76 4.99 -15.27
CA ASP A 82 11.77 3.92 -15.34
C ASP A 82 11.19 2.58 -14.86
N SER A 83 10.22 2.07 -15.64
CA SER A 83 9.62 0.75 -15.46
C SER A 83 9.05 0.25 -16.79
N GLU A 84 9.00 -1.06 -16.97
CA GLU A 84 8.32 -1.70 -18.11
C GLU A 84 6.79 -1.57 -18.02
N LEU A 85 6.25 -1.31 -16.82
CA LEU A 85 4.82 -1.06 -16.63
C LEU A 85 4.46 0.32 -17.15
N SER A 86 3.29 0.47 -17.74
CA SER A 86 2.82 1.78 -18.24
C SER A 86 2.63 2.76 -17.08
N GLN A 87 3.24 3.95 -17.19
CA GLN A 87 3.12 5.02 -16.19
C GLN A 87 1.66 5.38 -15.88
N GLY A 88 0.81 5.42 -16.90
CA GLY A 88 -0.61 5.79 -16.77
C GLY A 88 -1.42 4.89 -15.83
N LEU A 89 -0.91 3.70 -15.49
CA LEU A 89 -1.53 2.83 -14.49
C LEU A 89 -1.44 3.38 -13.05
N PHE A 90 -0.50 4.29 -12.81
CA PHE A 90 -0.11 4.78 -11.49
C PHE A 90 -0.32 6.29 -11.32
N GLU A 91 -0.96 6.97 -12.29
CA GLU A 91 -1.26 8.40 -12.19
C GLU A 91 -2.15 8.72 -10.99
N ALA A 92 -1.88 9.84 -10.34
CA ALA A 92 -2.66 10.26 -9.18
C ALA A 92 -4.02 10.84 -9.62
N ALA A 93 -5.11 10.24 -9.16
CA ALA A 93 -6.45 10.80 -9.33
C ALA A 93 -6.84 11.63 -8.10
N PHE A 94 -7.15 12.91 -8.33
CA PHE A 94 -7.70 13.81 -7.32
C PHE A 94 -9.23 13.79 -7.43
N GLN A 95 -9.89 13.27 -6.41
CA GLN A 95 -11.35 13.23 -6.30
C GLN A 95 -11.84 14.33 -5.36
#